data_AF-A0A8T5FVA6-F1
#
_entry.id   AF-A0A8T5FVA6-F1
#
_cell.length_a   1.000
_cell.length_b   1.000
_cell.length_c   1.000
_cell.angle_alpha   90.00
_cell.angle_beta   90.00
_cell.angle_gamma   90.00
#
_symmetry.space_group_name_H-M   'P 1'
#
loop_
_entity.id
_entity.type
_entity.pdbx_description
1 polymer ?
#
loop_
_entity_poly.entity_id
_entity_poly.type
_entity_poly.pdbx_seq_one_letter_code
_entity_poly.pdbx_strand_id
1 'polypeptide(L)'
;MVVRNSFNSETRSLDNNINERVKFHSENIKKAQEYKQHVIDNWNSIDHKVKNPNEWINYYNSVISSNQQKINNLKPQNKKKPVFVFTLIVAILFFSYFILPQNQLTGSLIGDEINSPLENQIEFEILNPQSYPITGRTWQVNFKTKGTADLFIKASNGTTWSKNNETEDLLFLKIQCGSEILPYEWVDGGILIKNYSCNQTSHETVKVITDGKHTIEFRFGNLIAYANNNATNAPVIHAINLTTSYNSGENGTNENITVNIFSNDTEVPDNEVKDIIDWRLSGESIAILNMPFEGESNVTFTKDYGDYQSNGTVNGATNQTNTGFDGQGAYSFDGIDDFINISGFTTENEVVRSIGFWFKPTVDYDTTKGFVSLVNGDDYEIAINAGKMFFNFSGDTVYSTIDNWTSGNFFHIMTTVDINLKLYVNATLDNSTSVTPAYIIQNDTSSNVALFYSSGDIVLSGSCFTNSCGDPGVSPFIIQNATSHNTSFVNQTGGFCITDNNCNDQDLSCGSPNDGSFLIKDEVGTIVSYIDANGTLCLTGNLVQNN
;
A
#
# COMPACT_ATOMS: atom_id res chain seq x y z
N MET A 1 21.27 -28.66 18.91
CA MET A 1 22.16 -27.75 19.65
C MET A 1 21.33 -26.55 20.04
N VAL A 2 21.05 -26.41 21.33
CA VAL A 2 20.16 -25.39 21.90
C VAL A 2 20.96 -24.09 22.08
N VAL A 3 20.45 -22.97 21.56
CA VAL A 3 20.84 -21.64 22.03
C VAL A 3 19.56 -20.89 22.39
N ARG A 4 19.26 -20.86 23.69
CA ARG A 4 18.31 -19.92 24.29
C ARG A 4 19.00 -18.56 24.34
N ASN A 5 18.27 -17.50 23.99
CA ASN A 5 18.54 -16.18 24.56
C ASN A 5 17.22 -15.61 25.06
N SER A 6 17.08 -15.62 26.39
CA SER A 6 16.12 -14.80 27.13
C SER A 6 16.57 -13.34 27.08
N PHE A 7 15.68 -12.41 26.77
CA PHE A 7 15.87 -11.02 27.12
C PHE A 7 14.76 -10.58 28.07
N ASN A 8 15.19 -10.27 29.31
CA ASN A 8 14.40 -9.58 30.31
C ASN A 8 13.99 -8.20 29.81
N SER A 9 12.77 -7.83 30.17
CA SER A 9 12.26 -6.46 30.23
C SER A 9 13.11 -5.60 31.16
N GLU A 10 13.58 -4.44 30.70
CA GLU A 10 13.74 -3.23 31.52
C GLU A 10 14.18 -2.03 30.65
N THR A 11 13.41 -0.94 30.75
CA THR A 11 13.72 0.47 30.44
C THR A 11 14.78 0.77 29.36
N ARG A 12 14.35 1.15 28.14
CA ARG A 12 15.27 1.62 27.08
C ARG A 12 14.96 3.04 26.63
N SER A 13 15.71 3.99 27.18
CA SER A 13 15.80 5.40 26.77
C SER A 13 16.69 5.57 25.52
N LEU A 14 16.62 6.76 24.90
CA LEU A 14 17.27 7.26 23.67
C LEU A 14 18.61 6.62 23.18
N ASP A 15 19.46 6.12 24.08
CA ASP A 15 20.80 5.60 23.76
C ASP A 15 20.80 4.33 22.90
N ASN A 16 19.75 3.50 22.96
CA ASN A 16 19.67 2.31 22.09
C ASN A 16 19.49 2.69 20.62
N ASN A 17 18.81 3.79 20.34
CA ASN A 17 18.55 4.26 18.97
C ASN A 17 19.85 4.78 18.31
N ILE A 18 20.75 5.42 19.07
CA ILE A 18 22.05 5.88 18.55
C ILE A 18 22.98 4.70 18.27
N ASN A 19 23.06 3.72 19.18
CA ASN A 19 23.91 2.55 19.00
C ASN A 19 23.47 1.68 17.82
N GLU A 20 22.16 1.52 17.60
CA GLU A 20 21.60 0.81 16.45
C GLU A 20 21.90 1.53 15.13
N ARG A 21 21.78 2.87 15.08
CA ARG A 21 22.15 3.68 13.91
C ARG A 21 23.65 3.60 13.60
N VAL A 22 24.50 3.67 14.62
CA VAL A 22 25.96 3.51 14.44
C VAL A 22 26.29 2.12 13.91
N LYS A 23 25.61 1.08 14.42
CA LYS A 23 25.77 -0.30 13.94
C LYS A 23 25.37 -0.44 12.47
N PHE A 24 24.21 0.10 12.09
CA PHE A 24 23.72 0.09 10.71
C PHE A 24 24.71 0.74 9.73
N HIS A 25 25.16 1.98 10.01
CA HIS A 25 26.12 2.66 9.14
C HIS A 25 27.49 1.95 9.09
N SER A 26 27.90 1.31 10.20
CA SER A 26 29.14 0.53 10.24
C SER A 26 29.04 -0.74 9.38
N GLU A 27 27.89 -1.40 9.36
CA GLU A 27 27.62 -2.55 8.49
C GLU A 27 27.59 -2.13 7.01
N ASN A 28 27.02 -0.97 6.69
CA ASN A 28 27.04 -0.43 5.33
C ASN A 28 28.45 -0.09 4.83
N ILE A 29 29.31 0.49 5.70
CA ILE A 29 30.73 0.71 5.36
C ILE A 29 31.43 -0.62 5.07
N LYS A 30 31.20 -1.63 5.91
CA LYS A 30 31.80 -2.96 5.73
C LYS A 30 31.38 -3.60 4.40
N LYS A 31 30.08 -3.61 4.10
CA LYS A 31 29.57 -4.13 2.82
C LYS A 31 30.13 -3.36 1.62
N ALA A 32 30.16 -2.02 1.69
CA ALA A 32 30.72 -1.20 0.62
C ALA A 32 32.22 -1.47 0.38
N GLN A 33 32.99 -1.77 1.45
CA GLN A 33 34.38 -2.20 1.34
C GLN A 33 34.52 -3.58 0.68
N GLU A 34 33.68 -4.54 1.07
CA GLU A 34 33.64 -5.88 0.48
C GLU A 34 33.30 -5.83 -1.02
N TYR A 35 32.29 -5.05 -1.42
CA TYR A 35 31.93 -4.88 -2.83
C TYR A 35 33.00 -4.14 -3.63
N LYS A 36 33.59 -3.08 -3.06
CA LYS A 36 34.73 -2.39 -3.69
C LYS A 36 35.87 -3.36 -3.96
N GLN A 37 36.20 -4.21 -2.99
CA GLN A 37 37.24 -5.23 -3.14
C GLN A 37 36.87 -6.27 -4.19
N HIS A 38 35.61 -6.72 -4.21
CA HIS A 38 35.10 -7.63 -5.22
C HIS A 38 35.20 -7.06 -6.65
N VAL A 39 34.91 -5.76 -6.84
CA VAL A 39 35.09 -5.08 -8.14
C VAL A 39 36.57 -5.05 -8.55
N ILE A 40 37.47 -4.79 -7.61
CA ILE A 40 38.92 -4.78 -7.88
C ILE A 40 39.40 -6.17 -8.28
N ASP A 41 38.96 -7.21 -7.55
CA ASP A 41 39.47 -8.57 -7.70
C ASP A 41 38.94 -9.26 -8.96
N ASN A 42 37.71 -8.96 -9.38
CA ASN A 42 37.02 -9.69 -10.46
C ASN A 42 36.85 -8.89 -11.75
N TRP A 43 37.46 -7.69 -11.86
CA TRP A 43 37.28 -6.80 -13.01
C TRP A 43 37.56 -7.48 -14.37
N ASN A 44 38.59 -8.34 -14.44
CA ASN A 44 38.96 -9.05 -15.68
C ASN A 44 37.99 -10.18 -16.08
N SER A 45 36.96 -10.46 -15.28
CA SER A 45 35.96 -11.51 -15.52
C SER A 45 34.54 -10.98 -15.79
N ILE A 46 34.33 -9.66 -15.70
CA ILE A 46 33.02 -9.02 -15.83
C ILE A 46 32.83 -8.52 -17.26
N ASP A 47 31.77 -8.98 -17.94
CA ASP A 47 31.42 -8.60 -19.31
C ASP A 47 31.21 -7.07 -19.44
N HIS A 48 31.93 -6.45 -20.38
CA HIS A 48 32.18 -5.01 -20.46
C HIS A 48 31.03 -4.23 -21.10
N LYS A 49 29.87 -4.15 -20.44
CA LYS A 49 28.74 -3.37 -20.98
C LYS A 49 28.15 -2.24 -20.12
N VAL A 50 28.58 -2.01 -18.87
CA VAL A 50 27.79 -1.10 -18.00
C VAL A 50 28.54 0.02 -17.26
N LYS A 51 29.86 0.03 -17.00
CA LYS A 51 30.63 1.20 -16.48
C LYS A 51 32.12 0.90 -16.29
N ASN A 52 32.98 1.92 -16.24
CA ASN A 52 34.44 1.79 -15.99
C ASN A 52 34.70 1.43 -14.50
N PRO A 53 35.71 0.61 -14.17
CA PRO A 53 36.01 0.20 -12.79
C PRO A 53 36.30 1.38 -11.86
N ASN A 54 36.89 2.44 -12.40
CA ASN A 54 37.16 3.65 -11.63
C ASN A 54 35.87 4.35 -11.19
N GLU A 55 34.79 4.25 -11.97
CA GLU A 55 33.49 4.84 -11.61
C GLU A 55 32.84 4.05 -10.45
N TRP A 56 32.92 2.72 -10.48
CA TRP A 56 32.48 1.86 -9.37
C TRP A 56 33.32 2.07 -8.11
N ILE A 57 34.63 2.16 -8.23
CA ILE A 57 35.53 2.42 -7.11
C ILE A 57 35.22 3.80 -6.50
N ASN A 58 35.02 4.82 -7.32
CA ASN A 58 34.65 6.16 -6.86
C ASN A 58 33.28 6.18 -6.19
N TYR A 59 32.31 5.41 -6.72
CA TYR A 59 31.01 5.21 -6.11
C TYR A 59 31.11 4.60 -4.71
N TYR A 60 31.80 3.47 -4.54
CA TYR A 60 31.95 2.85 -3.22
C TYR A 60 32.74 3.73 -2.24
N ASN A 61 33.72 4.50 -2.72
CA ASN A 61 34.40 5.50 -1.90
C ASN A 61 33.45 6.61 -1.41
N SER A 62 32.51 7.04 -2.25
CA SER A 62 31.47 8.01 -1.87
C SER A 62 30.53 7.44 -0.79
N VAL A 63 30.07 6.19 -0.96
CA VAL A 63 29.22 5.49 0.02
C VAL A 63 29.91 5.34 1.38
N ILE A 64 31.20 4.96 1.37
CA ILE A 64 32.02 4.86 2.60
C ILE A 64 32.14 6.22 3.27
N SER A 65 32.47 7.27 2.50
CA SER A 65 32.66 8.63 3.03
C SER A 65 31.38 9.21 3.63
N SER A 66 30.24 8.99 2.95
CA SER A 66 28.92 9.44 3.41
C SER A 66 28.50 8.73 4.71
N ASN A 67 28.60 7.40 4.79
CA ASN A 67 28.28 6.67 6.02
C ASN A 67 29.24 7.01 7.17
N GLN A 68 30.51 7.28 6.88
CA GLN A 68 31.47 7.75 7.88
C GLN A 68 31.09 9.12 8.43
N GLN A 69 30.58 10.02 7.58
CA GLN A 69 30.06 11.32 8.00
C GLN A 69 28.78 11.18 8.85
N LYS A 70 27.86 10.28 8.47
CA LYS A 70 26.66 9.96 9.25
C LYS A 70 27.02 9.45 10.66
N ILE A 71 28.02 8.56 10.79
CA ILE A 71 28.54 8.11 12.10
C ILE A 71 29.16 9.28 12.89
N ASN A 72 29.92 10.16 12.24
CA ASN A 72 30.54 11.30 12.90
C ASN A 72 29.50 12.32 13.42
N ASN A 73 28.36 12.45 12.73
CA ASN A 73 27.24 13.29 13.15
C ASN A 73 26.43 12.69 14.30
N LEU A 74 26.45 11.36 14.46
CA LEU A 74 25.80 10.64 15.56
C LEU A 74 26.63 10.62 16.85
N LYS A 75 27.95 10.87 16.77
CA LYS A 75 28.78 11.03 17.97
C LYS A 75 28.43 12.35 18.65
N PRO A 76 28.25 12.39 19.99
CA PRO A 76 27.99 13.63 20.69
C PRO A 76 29.15 14.60 20.44
N GLN A 77 28.84 15.70 19.75
CA GLN A 77 29.76 16.82 19.61
C GLN A 77 30.08 17.32 21.02
N ASN A 78 31.34 17.23 21.44
CA ASN A 78 31.85 17.91 22.62
C ASN A 78 31.75 19.43 22.41
N LYS A 79 30.54 19.98 22.51
CA LYS A 79 30.34 21.42 22.70
C LYS A 79 30.92 21.75 24.06
N LYS A 80 32.10 22.39 24.05
CA LYS A 80 32.64 23.08 25.23
C LYS A 80 31.52 23.94 25.80
N LYS A 81 31.09 23.61 27.02
CA LYS A 81 30.07 24.36 27.75
C LYS A 81 30.50 25.83 27.82
N PRO A 82 29.62 26.81 27.52
CA PRO A 82 29.92 28.19 27.86
C PRO A 82 29.90 28.30 29.39
N VAL A 83 31.01 28.76 29.95
CA VAL A 83 31.12 29.13 31.37
C VAL A 83 30.23 30.34 31.59
N PHE A 84 29.11 30.15 32.29
CA PHE A 84 28.28 31.25 32.79
C PHE A 84 29.05 31.96 33.91
N VAL A 85 29.59 33.14 33.60
CA VAL A 85 30.13 34.08 34.58
C VAL A 85 28.94 34.90 35.10
N PHE A 86 28.48 34.61 36.32
CA PHE A 86 27.48 35.40 37.02
C PHE A 86 28.19 36.55 37.76
N THR A 87 28.01 37.79 37.29
CA THR A 87 28.37 39.00 38.05
C THR A 87 27.27 40.04 37.89
N LEU A 88 26.53 40.22 38.98
CA LEU A 88 26.04 41.45 39.65
C LEU A 88 25.65 42.70 38.80
N ILE A 89 24.65 43.44 39.32
CA ILE A 89 24.05 44.74 38.91
C ILE A 89 22.67 44.49 38.27
N VAL A 90 21.51 44.79 38.87
CA VAL A 90 21.03 46.09 39.38
C VAL A 90 20.00 45.86 40.49
N ALA A 91 20.17 46.54 41.63
CA ALA A 91 19.13 46.74 42.64
C ALA A 91 19.13 48.21 43.04
N ILE A 92 18.33 49.05 42.39
CA ILE A 92 17.93 50.38 42.90
C ILE A 92 16.53 50.69 42.36
N LEU A 93 15.70 51.25 43.24
CA LEU A 93 14.36 51.87 43.05
C LEU A 93 13.16 51.07 43.56
N PHE A 94 13.12 50.90 44.88
CA PHE A 94 11.87 50.95 45.65
C PHE A 94 12.06 51.98 46.77
N PHE A 95 11.38 53.12 46.69
CA PHE A 95 10.78 53.88 47.80
C PHE A 95 10.21 55.19 47.27
N SER A 96 8.88 55.34 47.28
CA SER A 96 8.21 56.53 47.83
C SER A 96 6.68 56.41 47.80
N TYR A 97 6.11 56.59 49.00
CA TYR A 97 4.83 57.22 49.36
C TYR A 97 3.51 56.66 48.81
N PHE A 98 2.66 56.01 49.63
CA PHE A 98 1.72 56.52 50.67
C PHE A 98 0.31 56.89 50.13
N ILE A 99 -0.65 56.03 50.48
CA ILE A 99 -2.01 56.29 51.06
C ILE A 99 -3.12 56.98 50.22
N LEU A 100 -4.09 56.13 49.81
CA LEU A 100 -5.59 56.16 49.90
C LEU A 100 -6.41 57.36 49.34
N PRO A 101 -7.76 57.24 49.14
CA PRO A 101 -8.64 56.07 49.31
C PRO A 101 -9.61 55.77 48.13
N GLN A 102 -10.31 54.65 48.30
CA GLN A 102 -11.51 54.27 47.54
C GLN A 102 -12.66 55.28 47.65
N ASN A 103 -13.48 55.35 46.60
CA ASN A 103 -14.90 55.65 46.72
C ASN A 103 -15.72 54.69 45.87
N GLN A 104 -16.75 54.14 46.50
CA GLN A 104 -17.77 53.28 45.93
C GLN A 104 -18.92 54.11 45.34
N LEU A 105 -19.50 53.56 44.26
CA LEU A 105 -20.92 53.52 43.86
C LEU A 105 -21.80 54.76 44.08
N THR A 106 -22.50 55.21 43.02
CA THR A 106 -23.98 55.18 42.87
C THR A 106 -24.46 55.98 41.65
N GLY A 107 -25.58 55.56 41.04
CA GLY A 107 -26.39 56.28 40.02
C GLY A 107 -26.12 55.79 38.60
N SER A 108 -26.92 54.94 37.94
CA SER A 108 -28.37 54.86 37.71
C SER A 108 -28.92 55.89 36.70
N LEU A 109 -29.43 55.31 35.59
CA LEU A 109 -30.47 55.75 34.65
C LEU A 109 -30.10 56.45 33.33
N ILE A 110 -30.65 55.83 32.26
CA ILE A 110 -31.00 56.35 30.92
C ILE A 110 -29.75 56.54 30.02
N GLY A 111 -29.56 55.78 28.96
CA GLY A 111 -30.49 55.49 27.88
C GLY A 111 -29.89 56.13 26.64
N ASP A 112 -29.31 55.31 25.77
CA ASP A 112 -29.24 55.53 24.32
C ASP A 112 -28.70 54.25 23.68
N GLU A 113 -29.62 53.50 23.08
CA GLU A 113 -29.32 52.56 22.01
C GLU A 113 -28.61 53.35 20.91
N ILE A 114 -27.28 53.31 20.90
CA ILE A 114 -26.54 53.56 19.68
C ILE A 114 -26.69 52.29 18.86
N ASN A 115 -27.71 52.25 18.00
CA ASN A 115 -27.67 51.46 16.78
C ASN A 115 -26.43 51.91 16.00
N SER A 116 -25.27 51.30 16.27
CA SER A 116 -24.19 51.31 15.29
C SER A 116 -24.71 50.50 14.10
N PRO A 117 -24.57 50.99 12.86
CA PRO A 117 -24.89 50.15 11.72
C PRO A 117 -24.03 48.90 11.82
N LEU A 118 -24.66 47.73 11.65
CA LEU A 118 -24.00 46.43 11.62
C LEU A 118 -22.83 46.53 10.64
N GLU A 119 -21.59 46.65 11.15
CA GLU A 119 -20.41 46.45 10.31
C GLU A 119 -20.56 45.05 9.72
N ASN A 120 -20.46 44.94 8.39
CA ASN A 120 -20.34 43.65 7.71
C ASN A 120 -19.11 42.95 8.31
N GLN A 121 -19.33 42.09 9.30
CA GLN A 121 -18.26 41.38 9.98
C GLN A 121 -17.70 40.35 9.00
N ILE A 122 -16.55 40.67 8.43
CA ILE A 122 -15.80 39.75 7.58
C ILE A 122 -14.98 38.81 8.46
N GLU A 123 -14.88 37.54 8.05
CA GLU A 123 -14.04 36.52 8.70
C GLU A 123 -13.17 35.83 7.65
N PHE A 124 -11.97 35.38 8.05
CA PHE A 124 -11.01 34.71 7.19
C PHE A 124 -10.23 33.64 7.98
N GLU A 125 -10.16 32.42 7.45
CA GLU A 125 -9.45 31.30 8.05
C GLU A 125 -8.75 30.45 6.99
N ILE A 126 -7.46 30.15 7.18
CA ILE A 126 -6.72 29.16 6.40
C ILE A 126 -6.84 27.81 7.12
N LEU A 127 -7.34 26.79 6.43
CA LEU A 127 -7.62 25.47 7.00
C LEU A 127 -6.36 24.59 7.08
N ASN A 128 -5.37 24.83 6.22
CA ASN A 128 -4.10 24.12 6.18
C ASN A 128 -2.91 25.11 6.18
N PRO A 129 -2.65 25.81 7.30
CA PRO A 129 -1.65 26.87 7.39
C PRO A 129 -0.19 26.40 7.22
N GLN A 130 0.06 25.08 7.29
CA GLN A 130 1.36 24.45 7.00
C GLN A 130 1.16 23.25 6.06
N SER A 131 2.08 23.01 5.13
CA SER A 131 2.10 21.85 4.22
C SER A 131 3.54 21.38 3.93
N TYR A 132 3.68 20.19 3.34
CA TYR A 132 4.98 19.57 2.99
C TYR A 132 4.94 18.95 1.58
N PRO A 133 4.78 19.76 0.52
CA PRO A 133 4.67 19.27 -0.86
C PRO A 133 6.03 18.83 -1.42
N ILE A 134 6.02 18.04 -2.48
CA ILE A 134 7.22 17.66 -3.23
C ILE A 134 7.48 18.70 -4.35
N THR A 135 8.73 19.08 -4.57
CA THR A 135 9.16 19.94 -5.68
C THR A 135 8.67 19.38 -7.03
N GLY A 136 8.12 20.25 -7.86
CA GLY A 136 7.48 19.90 -9.14
C GLY A 136 6.01 19.48 -9.03
N ARG A 137 5.48 19.26 -7.82
CA ARG A 137 4.06 18.95 -7.57
C ARG A 137 3.27 20.21 -7.20
N THR A 138 1.95 20.05 -7.12
CA THR A 138 1.03 21.12 -6.73
C THR A 138 0.93 21.24 -5.21
N TRP A 139 0.89 22.46 -4.71
CA TRP A 139 0.51 22.80 -3.34
C TRP A 139 -0.83 23.53 -3.39
N GLN A 140 -1.82 23.03 -2.63
CA GLN A 140 -3.13 23.63 -2.53
C GLN A 140 -3.36 24.20 -1.12
N VAL A 141 -3.73 25.47 -1.04
CA VAL A 141 -4.14 26.14 0.19
C VAL A 141 -5.66 26.24 0.22
N ASN A 142 -6.26 25.69 1.28
CA ASN A 142 -7.69 25.68 1.54
C ASN A 142 -8.03 26.77 2.56
N PHE A 143 -9.02 27.61 2.26
CA PHE A 143 -9.44 28.67 3.17
C PHE A 143 -10.95 28.89 3.13
N LYS A 144 -11.47 29.53 4.18
CA LYS A 144 -12.88 29.96 4.29
C LYS A 144 -12.96 31.45 4.54
N THR A 145 -14.01 32.06 4.01
CA THR A 145 -14.34 33.46 4.26
C THR A 145 -15.79 33.59 4.69
N LYS A 146 -16.11 34.68 5.39
CA LYS A 146 -17.47 35.11 5.65
C LYS A 146 -17.61 36.58 5.29
N GLY A 147 -18.72 36.94 4.68
CA GLY A 147 -18.95 38.28 4.16
C GLY A 147 -18.37 38.49 2.76
N THR A 148 -18.17 39.76 2.39
CA THR A 148 -17.72 40.18 1.07
C THR A 148 -16.65 41.26 1.21
N ALA A 149 -15.48 41.03 0.64
CA ALA A 149 -14.37 42.00 0.63
C ALA A 149 -13.39 41.66 -0.51
N ASP A 150 -12.45 42.53 -0.82
CA ASP A 150 -11.41 42.21 -1.79
C ASP A 150 -10.47 41.13 -1.24
N LEU A 151 -10.14 40.13 -2.06
CA LEU A 151 -9.16 39.08 -1.76
C LEU A 151 -7.89 39.33 -2.56
N PHE A 152 -6.78 39.55 -1.87
CA PHE A 152 -5.46 39.72 -2.46
C PHE A 152 -4.50 38.65 -1.94
N ILE A 153 -3.81 37.94 -2.83
CA ILE A 153 -2.92 36.83 -2.47
C ILE A 153 -1.58 37.03 -3.18
N LYS A 154 -0.47 36.85 -2.45
CA LYS A 154 0.88 36.98 -3.00
C LYS A 154 1.88 36.12 -2.26
N ALA A 155 3.02 35.84 -2.89
CA ALA A 155 4.19 35.32 -2.19
C ALA A 155 4.73 36.34 -1.15
N SER A 156 5.33 35.83 -0.08
CA SER A 156 5.83 36.64 1.04
C SER A 156 7.05 35.99 1.71
N ASN A 157 7.68 36.69 2.67
CA ASN A 157 8.82 36.17 3.46
C ASN A 157 10.00 35.62 2.64
N GLY A 158 10.29 36.23 1.49
CA GLY A 158 11.40 35.83 0.62
C GLY A 158 11.04 34.79 -0.44
N THR A 159 9.83 34.23 -0.40
CA THR A 159 9.28 33.42 -1.48
C THR A 159 9.00 34.30 -2.70
N THR A 160 9.40 33.83 -3.88
CA THR A 160 8.99 34.43 -5.15
C THR A 160 7.91 33.58 -5.82
N TRP A 161 7.09 34.21 -6.65
CA TRP A 161 6.14 33.45 -7.46
C TRP A 161 5.87 34.11 -8.79
N SER A 162 5.40 33.33 -9.75
CA SER A 162 5.15 33.75 -11.11
C SER A 162 3.77 33.31 -11.59
N LYS A 163 3.26 33.98 -12.62
CA LYS A 163 2.02 33.60 -13.30
C LYS A 163 2.26 32.65 -14.49
N ASN A 164 3.41 32.77 -15.16
CA ASN A 164 3.58 32.28 -16.53
C ASN A 164 4.87 31.49 -16.78
N ASN A 165 5.77 31.37 -15.79
CA ASN A 165 7.05 30.69 -15.96
C ASN A 165 7.47 29.91 -14.70
N GLU A 166 8.34 28.94 -14.89
CA GLU A 166 8.87 28.09 -13.81
C GLU A 166 10.26 28.58 -13.36
N THR A 167 10.47 29.90 -13.28
CA THR A 167 11.76 30.48 -12.85
C THR A 167 11.77 31.03 -11.43
N GLU A 168 10.59 31.10 -10.80
CA GLU A 168 10.38 31.56 -9.42
C GLU A 168 10.05 30.36 -8.52
N ASP A 169 10.00 30.55 -7.20
CA ASP A 169 9.78 29.43 -6.27
C ASP A 169 8.42 28.73 -6.48
N LEU A 170 7.38 29.51 -6.80
CA LEU A 170 6.02 29.02 -7.02
C LEU A 170 5.47 29.51 -8.37
N LEU A 171 4.73 28.65 -9.07
CA LEU A 171 3.94 29.02 -10.26
C LEU A 171 2.46 28.97 -9.91
N PHE A 172 1.78 30.11 -9.96
CA PHE A 172 0.33 30.16 -9.74
C PHE A 172 -0.43 29.40 -10.83
N LEU A 173 -1.35 28.53 -10.44
CA LEU A 173 -2.16 27.75 -11.39
C LEU A 173 -3.62 28.23 -11.44
N LYS A 174 -4.28 28.27 -10.28
CA LYS A 174 -5.72 28.58 -10.21
C LYS A 174 -6.16 28.96 -8.79
N ILE A 175 -7.31 29.62 -8.74
CA ILE A 175 -8.07 29.88 -7.52
C ILE A 175 -9.53 29.48 -7.74
N GLN A 176 -10.14 28.83 -6.76
CA GLN A 176 -11.48 28.25 -6.85
C GLN A 176 -12.34 28.58 -5.62
N CYS A 177 -13.66 28.65 -5.84
CA CYS A 177 -14.68 28.57 -4.80
C CYS A 177 -15.44 27.24 -4.99
N GLY A 178 -15.26 26.27 -4.09
CA GLY A 178 -15.65 24.90 -4.35
C GLY A 178 -14.98 24.37 -5.62
N SER A 179 -15.77 23.90 -6.59
CA SER A 179 -15.27 23.44 -7.88
C SER A 179 -15.13 24.55 -8.94
N GLU A 180 -15.68 25.74 -8.71
CA GLU A 180 -15.70 26.83 -9.70
C GLU A 180 -14.34 27.54 -9.76
N ILE A 181 -13.73 27.62 -10.95
CA ILE A 181 -12.51 28.41 -11.18
C ILE A 181 -12.88 29.89 -11.30
N LEU A 182 -12.26 30.73 -10.48
CA LEU A 182 -12.58 32.14 -10.41
C LEU A 182 -11.68 32.99 -11.32
N PRO A 183 -12.23 34.04 -11.94
CA PRO A 183 -11.42 35.05 -12.61
C PRO A 183 -10.62 35.86 -11.59
N TYR A 184 -9.43 36.31 -11.99
CA TYR A 184 -8.55 37.13 -11.16
C TYR A 184 -7.81 38.18 -12.00
N GLU A 185 -7.44 39.28 -11.36
CA GLU A 185 -6.50 40.27 -11.90
C GLU A 185 -5.10 39.98 -11.32
N TRP A 186 -4.04 40.03 -12.14
CA TRP A 186 -2.66 39.95 -11.64
C TRP A 186 -2.13 41.36 -11.41
N VAL A 187 -1.91 41.75 -10.17
CA VAL A 187 -1.57 43.13 -9.78
C VAL A 187 -0.51 43.09 -8.68
N ASP A 188 0.51 43.94 -8.76
CA ASP A 188 1.58 44.06 -7.74
C ASP A 188 2.26 42.74 -7.36
N GLY A 189 2.45 41.86 -8.34
CA GLY A 189 3.04 40.53 -8.10
C GLY A 189 2.15 39.66 -7.22
N GLY A 190 0.83 39.87 -7.27
CA GLY A 190 -0.20 39.13 -6.55
C GLY A 190 -1.41 38.83 -7.45
N ILE A 191 -2.35 38.02 -6.97
CA ILE A 191 -3.70 37.93 -7.53
C ILE A 191 -4.68 38.78 -6.72
N LEU A 192 -5.57 39.48 -7.41
CA LEU A 192 -6.65 40.28 -6.82
C LEU A 192 -8.00 39.79 -7.36
N ILE A 193 -8.93 39.53 -6.45
CA ILE A 193 -10.36 39.31 -6.74
C ILE A 193 -11.17 40.33 -5.96
N LYS A 194 -11.82 41.25 -6.69
CA LYS A 194 -12.62 42.32 -6.08
C LYS A 194 -13.97 41.79 -5.60
N ASN A 195 -14.45 42.31 -4.46
CA ASN A 195 -15.73 41.92 -3.86
C ASN A 195 -15.89 40.38 -3.74
N TYR A 196 -14.82 39.72 -3.35
CA TYR A 196 -14.79 38.27 -3.18
C TYR A 196 -15.77 37.82 -2.10
N SER A 197 -16.55 36.78 -2.40
CA SER A 197 -17.40 36.08 -1.46
C SER A 197 -17.57 34.63 -1.92
N CYS A 198 -17.45 33.68 -1.00
CA CYS A 198 -17.64 32.26 -1.29
C CYS A 198 -18.35 31.60 -0.10
N ASN A 199 -19.40 30.83 -0.37
CA ASN A 199 -20.13 30.07 0.65
C ASN A 199 -19.63 28.62 0.81
N GLN A 200 -18.58 28.26 0.06
CA GLN A 200 -17.91 26.96 0.10
C GLN A 200 -16.45 27.14 0.54
N THR A 201 -15.75 26.03 0.73
CA THR A 201 -14.29 26.06 0.91
C THR A 201 -13.65 26.54 -0.39
N SER A 202 -12.65 27.40 -0.26
CA SER A 202 -11.93 27.98 -1.39
C SER A 202 -10.54 27.39 -1.48
N HIS A 203 -10.02 27.30 -2.70
CA HIS A 203 -8.78 26.59 -3.01
C HIS A 203 -7.88 27.49 -3.86
N GLU A 204 -6.73 27.86 -3.33
CA GLU A 204 -5.64 28.45 -4.11
C GLU A 204 -4.65 27.32 -4.44
N THR A 205 -4.17 27.24 -5.68
CA THR A 205 -3.27 26.16 -6.12
C THR A 205 -2.08 26.73 -6.87
N VAL A 206 -0.89 26.39 -6.40
CA VAL A 206 0.40 26.66 -7.06
C VAL A 206 1.11 25.36 -7.42
N LYS A 207 2.00 25.40 -8.41
CA LYS A 207 3.07 24.40 -8.59
C LYS A 207 4.29 24.87 -7.81
N VAL A 208 4.89 23.96 -7.04
CA VAL A 208 6.14 24.21 -6.31
C VAL A 208 7.31 23.95 -7.24
N ILE A 209 8.22 24.90 -7.41
CA ILE A 209 9.33 24.84 -8.37
C ILE A 209 10.67 24.61 -7.68
N THR A 210 10.88 25.25 -6.54
CA THR A 210 12.10 25.13 -5.73
C THR A 210 11.83 24.36 -4.43
N ASP A 211 12.89 23.79 -3.86
CA ASP A 211 12.88 23.15 -2.56
C ASP A 211 12.97 24.18 -1.42
N GLY A 212 12.58 23.78 -0.22
CA GLY A 212 12.66 24.60 0.98
C GLY A 212 11.35 25.32 1.33
N LYS A 213 11.48 26.38 2.14
CA LYS A 213 10.33 27.03 2.79
C LYS A 213 9.69 28.06 1.89
N HIS A 214 8.38 27.95 1.68
CA HIS A 214 7.61 28.96 0.97
C HIS A 214 6.49 29.53 1.83
N THR A 215 6.17 30.82 1.65
CA THR A 215 5.07 31.50 2.35
C THR A 215 4.18 32.26 1.37
N ILE A 216 2.87 32.04 1.45
CA ILE A 216 1.85 32.80 0.74
C ILE A 216 1.07 33.64 1.75
N GLU A 217 0.94 34.93 1.49
CA GLU A 217 0.12 35.88 2.25
C GLU A 217 -1.26 35.99 1.60
N PHE A 218 -2.31 35.85 2.41
CA PHE A 218 -3.69 36.09 2.03
C PHE A 218 -4.19 37.33 2.75
N ARG A 219 -4.80 38.26 2.01
CA ARG A 219 -5.44 39.46 2.54
C ARG A 219 -6.90 39.49 2.10
N PHE A 220 -7.82 39.44 3.06
CA PHE A 220 -9.26 39.54 2.80
C PHE A 220 -9.81 40.78 3.51
N GLY A 221 -10.07 41.85 2.75
CA GLY A 221 -10.33 43.17 3.31
C GLY A 221 -9.15 43.66 4.16
N ASN A 222 -9.38 43.82 5.48
CA ASN A 222 -8.35 44.20 6.45
C ASN A 222 -7.69 43.00 7.17
N LEU A 223 -8.17 41.78 6.94
CA LEU A 223 -7.63 40.57 7.58
C LEU A 223 -6.43 40.04 6.79
N ILE A 224 -5.42 39.54 7.51
CA ILE A 224 -4.20 38.97 6.92
C ILE A 224 -3.96 37.60 7.56
N ALA A 225 -3.66 36.59 6.76
CA ALA A 225 -3.13 35.31 7.24
C ALA A 225 -2.11 34.72 6.27
N TYR A 226 -1.39 33.70 6.73
CA TYR A 226 -0.28 33.10 6.00
C TYR A 226 -0.46 31.60 5.88
N ALA A 227 -0.18 31.07 4.68
CA ALA A 227 0.03 29.65 4.46
C ALA A 227 1.52 29.41 4.20
N ASN A 228 2.07 28.38 4.83
CA ASN A 228 3.48 28.03 4.73
C ASN A 228 3.63 26.63 4.16
N ASN A 229 4.72 26.38 3.45
CA ASN A 229 5.15 25.03 3.15
C ASN A 229 6.64 24.84 3.47
N ASN A 230 7.08 23.58 3.50
CA ASN A 230 8.49 23.21 3.44
C ASN A 230 8.63 22.09 2.41
N ALA A 231 8.98 22.45 1.18
CA ALA A 231 9.04 21.54 0.06
C ALA A 231 10.34 20.75 0.03
N THR A 232 10.25 19.49 -0.40
CA THR A 232 11.43 18.61 -0.57
C THR A 232 11.48 18.07 -1.98
N ASN A 233 12.68 17.73 -2.45
CA ASN A 233 12.83 17.01 -3.70
C ASN A 233 12.19 15.62 -3.62
N ALA A 234 11.75 15.08 -4.77
CA ALA A 234 11.31 13.70 -4.84
C ALA A 234 12.52 12.78 -4.62
N PRO A 235 12.41 11.72 -3.80
CA PRO A 235 13.51 10.79 -3.62
C PRO A 235 13.89 10.14 -4.95
N VAL A 236 15.20 10.06 -5.22
CA VAL A 236 15.73 9.47 -6.46
C VAL A 236 16.23 8.06 -6.19
N ILE A 237 15.66 7.08 -6.90
CA ILE A 237 16.18 5.70 -6.93
C ILE A 237 17.44 5.67 -7.80
N HIS A 238 18.59 5.37 -7.19
CA HIS A 238 19.88 5.33 -7.88
C HIS A 238 20.20 3.97 -8.49
N ALA A 239 19.80 2.89 -7.79
CA ALA A 239 19.99 1.52 -8.25
C ALA A 239 18.92 0.61 -7.65
N ILE A 240 18.54 -0.40 -8.43
CA ILE A 240 17.72 -1.53 -8.01
C ILE A 240 18.53 -2.78 -8.30
N ASN A 241 18.97 -3.47 -7.25
CA ASN A 241 19.76 -4.70 -7.37
C ASN A 241 18.91 -5.90 -6.96
N LEU A 242 18.62 -6.77 -7.91
CA LEU A 242 18.02 -8.07 -7.66
C LEU A 242 19.12 -9.10 -7.40
N THR A 243 18.99 -9.83 -6.30
CA THR A 243 19.93 -10.88 -5.88
C THR A 243 19.16 -12.15 -5.56
N THR A 244 19.73 -13.32 -5.84
CA THR A 244 19.16 -14.60 -5.41
C THR A 244 19.93 -15.18 -4.23
N SER A 245 19.29 -16.05 -3.44
CA SER A 245 19.94 -16.69 -2.28
C SER A 245 21.05 -17.68 -2.64
N TYR A 246 21.24 -18.00 -3.92
CA TYR A 246 22.19 -18.99 -4.39
C TYR A 246 23.10 -18.41 -5.50
N ASN A 247 24.39 -18.23 -5.20
CA ASN A 247 25.38 -17.61 -6.10
C ASN A 247 25.81 -18.49 -7.30
N SER A 248 24.98 -19.45 -7.73
CA SER A 248 25.36 -20.41 -8.78
C SER A 248 25.10 -19.92 -10.21
N GLY A 249 24.25 -18.89 -10.37
CA GLY A 249 23.79 -18.47 -11.70
C GLY A 249 22.85 -19.48 -12.38
N GLU A 250 22.35 -20.48 -11.64
CA GLU A 250 21.36 -21.43 -12.12
C GLU A 250 19.94 -20.88 -11.94
N ASN A 251 19.07 -21.12 -12.92
CA ASN A 251 17.66 -20.73 -12.87
C ASN A 251 16.86 -21.77 -12.07
N GLY A 252 17.06 -21.80 -10.75
CA GLY A 252 16.43 -22.77 -9.85
C GLY A 252 15.09 -22.30 -9.29
N THR A 253 14.10 -23.19 -9.19
CA THR A 253 12.76 -22.90 -8.64
C THR A 253 12.71 -22.73 -7.11
N ASN A 254 13.84 -22.95 -6.42
CA ASN A 254 13.93 -22.94 -4.96
C ASN A 254 14.78 -21.76 -4.42
N GLU A 255 14.99 -20.72 -5.23
CA GLU A 255 15.79 -19.56 -4.85
C GLU A 255 14.92 -18.41 -4.34
N ASN A 256 15.37 -17.75 -3.27
CA ASN A 256 14.74 -16.51 -2.82
C ASN A 256 15.28 -15.36 -3.64
N ILE A 257 14.40 -14.62 -4.31
CA ILE A 257 14.74 -13.35 -4.95
C ILE A 257 14.61 -12.23 -3.92
N THR A 258 15.66 -11.43 -3.76
CA THR A 258 15.68 -10.26 -2.88
C THR A 258 15.97 -9.03 -3.72
N VAL A 259 15.15 -7.99 -3.54
CA VAL A 259 15.38 -6.67 -4.13
C VAL A 259 16.07 -5.77 -3.09
N ASN A 260 17.15 -5.12 -3.51
CA ASN A 260 17.83 -4.09 -2.74
C ASN A 260 17.72 -2.77 -3.50
N ILE A 261 16.98 -1.82 -2.95
CA ILE A 261 16.77 -0.50 -3.53
C ILE A 261 17.72 0.47 -2.84
N PHE A 262 18.44 1.25 -3.64
CA PHE A 262 19.35 2.28 -3.16
C PHE A 262 18.79 3.65 -3.55
N SER A 263 18.03 4.27 -2.65
CA SER A 263 17.68 5.68 -2.72
C SER A 263 18.75 6.49 -1.98
N ASN A 264 19.41 7.43 -2.68
CA ASN A 264 20.24 8.44 -2.01
C ASN A 264 19.54 9.78 -2.22
N ASP A 265 18.71 10.17 -1.27
CA ASP A 265 18.41 11.58 -1.13
C ASP A 265 19.26 12.11 0.02
N THR A 266 20.17 13.03 -0.26
CA THR A 266 20.99 13.65 0.79
C THR A 266 20.18 14.62 1.65
N GLU A 267 18.96 14.96 1.23
CA GLU A 267 18.10 15.96 1.84
C GLU A 267 16.89 15.35 2.56
N VAL A 268 16.48 14.13 2.19
CA VAL A 268 15.45 13.36 2.88
C VAL A 268 16.11 12.26 3.72
N PRO A 269 15.91 12.24 5.05
CA PRO A 269 16.39 11.14 5.89
C PRO A 269 15.94 9.77 5.35
N ASP A 270 16.84 8.77 5.32
CA ASP A 270 16.53 7.42 4.80
C ASP A 270 15.29 6.77 5.46
N ASN A 271 14.86 7.24 6.63
CA ASN A 271 13.66 6.79 7.35
C ASN A 271 12.35 7.50 6.93
N GLU A 272 12.40 8.36 5.92
CA GLU A 272 11.24 9.07 5.34
C GLU A 272 10.94 8.63 3.89
N VAL A 273 11.76 7.72 3.33
CA VAL A 273 11.55 7.13 2.00
C VAL A 273 11.13 5.68 2.16
N LYS A 274 9.94 5.36 1.66
CA LYS A 274 9.40 3.99 1.62
C LYS A 274 9.32 3.50 0.19
N ASP A 275 10.02 2.42 -0.09
CA ASP A 275 9.89 1.71 -1.36
C ASP A 275 8.63 0.85 -1.38
N ILE A 276 7.83 1.05 -2.43
CA ILE A 276 6.70 0.19 -2.77
C ILE A 276 7.13 -0.70 -3.92
N ILE A 277 7.03 -2.01 -3.73
CA ILE A 277 7.55 -3.02 -4.66
C ILE A 277 6.38 -3.70 -5.35
N ASP A 278 6.38 -3.66 -6.68
CA ASP A 278 5.49 -4.42 -7.56
C ASP A 278 6.35 -5.41 -8.37
N TRP A 279 6.12 -6.71 -8.16
CA TRP A 279 6.85 -7.75 -8.87
C TRP A 279 6.16 -8.02 -10.20
N ARG A 280 6.93 -8.00 -11.29
CA ARG A 280 6.41 -8.19 -12.64
C ARG A 280 7.06 -9.36 -13.35
N LEU A 281 6.26 -10.16 -14.03
CA LEU A 281 6.70 -11.22 -14.94
C LEU A 281 6.34 -10.78 -16.37
N SER A 282 7.34 -10.72 -17.26
CA SER A 282 7.14 -10.32 -18.67
C SER A 282 6.45 -8.95 -18.88
N GLY A 283 6.51 -8.07 -17.89
CA GLY A 283 5.91 -6.72 -17.93
C GLY A 283 4.61 -6.56 -17.17
N GLU A 284 3.97 -7.67 -16.78
CA GLU A 284 2.70 -7.71 -16.06
C GLU A 284 2.94 -7.97 -14.57
N SER A 285 2.20 -7.28 -13.70
CA SER A 285 2.21 -7.52 -12.25
C SER A 285 1.78 -8.94 -11.95
N ILE A 286 2.51 -9.62 -11.07
CA ILE A 286 2.12 -10.94 -10.56
C ILE A 286 1.02 -10.83 -9.51
N ALA A 287 0.71 -9.62 -9.04
CA ALA A 287 -0.33 -9.36 -8.07
C ALA A 287 -1.55 -8.78 -8.76
N ILE A 288 -2.72 -9.40 -8.54
CA ILE A 288 -4.01 -8.79 -8.88
C ILE A 288 -4.24 -7.53 -8.03
N LEU A 289 -3.76 -7.56 -6.78
CA LEU A 289 -3.91 -6.49 -5.80
C LEU A 289 -2.61 -6.34 -5.01
N ASN A 290 -2.04 -5.15 -5.03
CA ASN A 290 -0.84 -4.79 -4.26
C ASN A 290 -1.11 -3.54 -3.42
N MET A 291 -1.55 -3.76 -2.17
CA MET A 291 -1.94 -2.70 -1.25
C MET A 291 -1.07 -2.72 0.01
N PRO A 292 0.06 -2.01 0.02
CA PRO A 292 0.93 -1.96 1.19
C PRO A 292 0.41 -0.94 2.25
N PHE A 293 -0.62 -0.14 1.90
CA PHE A 293 -1.31 0.85 2.74
C PHE A 293 -0.52 2.14 3.05
N GLU A 294 0.58 2.39 2.35
CA GLU A 294 1.30 3.67 2.39
C GLU A 294 1.03 4.54 1.14
N GLY A 295 1.79 5.62 1.00
CA GLY A 295 1.77 6.52 -0.15
C GLY A 295 0.52 7.39 -0.22
N GLU A 296 -0.31 7.19 -1.24
CA GLU A 296 -1.54 7.98 -1.46
C GLU A 296 -2.74 7.51 -0.63
N SER A 297 -2.56 6.44 0.15
CA SER A 297 -3.57 5.86 1.03
C SER A 297 -3.97 6.82 2.16
N ASN A 298 -5.26 6.89 2.48
CA ASN A 298 -5.86 7.84 3.41
C ASN A 298 -7.20 7.32 3.99
N VAL A 299 -7.87 8.12 4.81
CA VAL A 299 -9.09 7.72 5.54
C VAL A 299 -10.32 7.39 4.66
N THR A 300 -10.31 7.68 3.36
CA THR A 300 -11.42 7.36 2.44
C THR A 300 -11.02 6.45 1.28
N PHE A 301 -9.72 6.22 1.10
CA PHE A 301 -9.17 5.63 -0.11
C PHE A 301 -7.84 4.94 0.18
N THR A 302 -7.63 3.76 -0.37
CA THR A 302 -6.33 3.10 -0.35
C THR A 302 -5.90 2.70 -1.75
N LYS A 303 -4.61 2.86 -2.04
CA LYS A 303 -4.10 2.69 -3.40
C LYS A 303 -3.70 1.24 -3.67
N ASP A 304 -4.08 0.74 -4.84
CA ASP A 304 -3.52 -0.45 -5.46
C ASP A 304 -2.35 -0.06 -6.38
N TYR A 305 -1.19 -0.67 -6.15
CA TYR A 305 0.04 -0.46 -6.91
C TYR A 305 0.26 -1.52 -8.00
N GLY A 306 -0.67 -2.45 -8.19
CA GLY A 306 -0.68 -3.40 -9.30
C GLY A 306 -1.19 -2.80 -10.61
N ASP A 307 -1.26 -3.61 -11.67
CA ASP A 307 -1.70 -3.18 -13.00
C ASP A 307 -3.21 -2.91 -13.08
N TYR A 308 -4.02 -3.59 -12.26
CA TYR A 308 -5.47 -3.45 -12.24
C TYR A 308 -5.94 -2.12 -11.61
N GLN A 309 -5.11 -1.49 -10.78
CA GLN A 309 -5.41 -0.23 -10.09
C GLN A 309 -6.77 -0.27 -9.37
N SER A 310 -7.10 -1.44 -8.80
CA SER A 310 -8.33 -1.69 -8.07
C SER A 310 -8.24 -1.11 -6.67
N ASN A 311 -8.22 0.22 -6.61
CA ASN A 311 -8.10 0.96 -5.37
C ASN A 311 -9.27 0.64 -4.42
N GLY A 312 -8.97 0.55 -3.12
CA GLY A 312 -9.96 0.30 -2.09
C GLY A 312 -10.66 1.58 -1.63
N THR A 313 -11.98 1.51 -1.43
CA THR A 313 -12.76 2.53 -0.73
C THR A 313 -12.76 2.22 0.77
N VAL A 314 -12.27 3.15 1.58
CA VAL A 314 -12.16 2.97 3.03
C VAL A 314 -13.44 3.45 3.70
N ASN A 315 -14.06 2.60 4.52
CA ASN A 315 -15.25 2.89 5.30
C ASN A 315 -14.94 2.61 6.78
N GLY A 316 -15.00 3.65 7.62
CA GLY A 316 -14.79 3.57 9.07
C GLY A 316 -13.33 3.37 9.51
N ALA A 317 -12.58 2.50 8.81
CA ALA A 317 -11.21 2.15 9.18
C ALA A 317 -10.27 3.37 9.17
N THR A 318 -9.42 3.45 10.19
CA THR A 318 -8.50 4.58 10.37
C THR A 318 -7.13 4.28 9.76
N ASN A 319 -6.70 5.09 8.79
CA ASN A 319 -5.33 5.03 8.27
C ASN A 319 -4.31 5.48 9.33
N GLN A 320 -3.27 4.67 9.56
CA GLN A 320 -2.24 4.90 10.56
C GLN A 320 -0.84 4.89 9.92
N THR A 321 -0.34 6.06 9.53
CA THR A 321 0.89 6.28 8.75
C THR A 321 2.22 5.98 9.48
N ASN A 322 2.20 5.65 10.77
CA ASN A 322 3.40 5.34 11.57
C ASN A 322 3.25 4.00 12.31
N THR A 323 2.50 3.07 11.72
CA THR A 323 2.21 1.74 12.28
C THR A 323 2.40 0.66 11.21
N GLY A 324 1.79 -0.52 11.35
CA GLY A 324 2.09 -1.64 10.46
C GLY A 324 3.34 -2.40 10.87
N PHE A 325 3.60 -3.52 10.18
CA PHE A 325 4.66 -4.46 10.56
C PHE A 325 6.05 -3.82 10.52
N ASP A 326 6.26 -2.90 9.59
CA ASP A 326 7.50 -2.16 9.38
C ASP A 326 7.44 -0.70 9.88
N GLY A 327 6.32 -0.28 10.47
CA GLY A 327 6.14 1.04 11.08
C GLY A 327 5.77 2.17 10.13
N GLN A 328 5.39 1.89 8.88
CA GLN A 328 5.16 2.92 7.84
C GLN A 328 3.71 3.06 7.37
N GLY A 329 2.81 2.14 7.72
CA GLY A 329 1.41 2.21 7.34
C GLY A 329 0.62 0.97 7.69
N ALA A 330 -0.60 1.17 8.17
CA ALA A 330 -1.64 0.15 8.28
C ALA A 330 -3.00 0.81 8.45
N TYR A 331 -4.07 0.05 8.25
CA TYR A 331 -5.41 0.43 8.70
C TYR A 331 -5.72 -0.23 10.04
N SER A 332 -6.31 0.55 10.94
CA SER A 332 -6.91 0.06 12.18
C SER A 332 -8.41 -0.09 12.00
N PHE A 333 -8.91 -1.25 12.40
CA PHE A 333 -10.32 -1.62 12.41
C PHE A 333 -10.76 -1.75 13.87
N ASP A 334 -11.75 -0.96 14.31
CA ASP A 334 -12.23 -0.91 15.68
C ASP A 334 -13.24 -2.02 16.02
N GLY A 335 -13.70 -2.74 14.98
CA GLY A 335 -14.63 -3.86 15.09
C GLY A 335 -16.11 -3.47 14.96
N ILE A 336 -16.41 -2.22 14.64
CA ILE A 336 -17.74 -1.68 14.36
C ILE A 336 -17.69 -1.13 12.94
N ASP A 337 -18.53 -1.64 12.04
CA ASP A 337 -18.74 -1.15 10.66
C ASP A 337 -17.53 -0.79 9.75
N ASP A 338 -16.32 -1.15 10.17
CA ASP A 338 -15.07 -0.88 9.45
C ASP A 338 -14.79 -1.91 8.34
N PHE A 339 -14.57 -1.44 7.11
CA PHE A 339 -14.09 -2.27 6.01
C PHE A 339 -13.41 -1.45 4.92
N ILE A 340 -12.54 -2.11 4.16
CA ILE A 340 -12.01 -1.59 2.89
C ILE A 340 -12.70 -2.36 1.78
N ASN A 341 -13.54 -1.69 1.00
CA ASN A 341 -14.23 -2.31 -0.12
C ASN A 341 -13.37 -2.18 -1.37
N ILE A 342 -13.15 -3.29 -2.05
CA ILE A 342 -12.35 -3.34 -3.26
C ILE A 342 -13.25 -3.77 -4.38
N SER A 343 -13.34 -2.93 -5.41
CA SER A 343 -14.17 -3.17 -6.58
C SER A 343 -13.34 -2.91 -7.83
N GLY A 344 -13.66 -3.58 -8.94
CA GLY A 344 -13.04 -3.28 -10.23
C GLY A 344 -11.92 -4.22 -10.66
N PHE A 345 -11.72 -5.34 -9.95
CA PHE A 345 -11.01 -6.49 -10.49
C PHE A 345 -11.96 -7.68 -10.59
N THR A 346 -11.90 -8.37 -11.71
CA THR A 346 -12.41 -9.73 -11.81
C THR A 346 -11.24 -10.65 -11.49
N THR A 347 -11.42 -11.54 -10.53
CA THR A 347 -10.57 -12.72 -10.46
C THR A 347 -10.98 -13.59 -11.64
N GLU A 348 -10.33 -13.42 -12.80
CA GLU A 348 -10.51 -14.38 -13.89
C GLU A 348 -10.26 -15.80 -13.34
N ASN A 349 -11.06 -16.74 -13.83
CA ASN A 349 -11.20 -18.15 -13.45
C ASN A 349 -9.89 -18.87 -13.05
N GLU A 350 -9.36 -18.56 -11.88
CA GLU A 350 -8.14 -19.15 -11.35
C GLU A 350 -8.47 -19.87 -10.04
N VAL A 351 -8.50 -21.20 -10.11
CA VAL A 351 -8.53 -22.09 -8.92
C VAL A 351 -7.20 -22.01 -8.16
N VAL A 352 -6.15 -21.48 -8.79
CA VAL A 352 -4.89 -21.21 -8.10
C VAL A 352 -4.87 -19.77 -7.61
N ARG A 353 -4.85 -19.58 -6.29
CA ARG A 353 -4.86 -18.24 -5.68
C ARG A 353 -3.87 -18.17 -4.53
N SER A 354 -3.33 -16.99 -4.30
CA SER A 354 -2.57 -16.68 -3.10
C SER A 354 -3.06 -15.38 -2.49
N ILE A 355 -3.30 -15.37 -1.17
CA ILE A 355 -3.69 -14.16 -0.42
C ILE A 355 -2.72 -14.02 0.75
N GLY A 356 -2.01 -12.90 0.81
CA GLY A 356 -1.03 -12.61 1.85
C GLY A 356 -1.27 -11.26 2.50
N PHE A 357 -1.23 -11.19 3.83
CA PHE A 357 -1.37 -9.95 4.58
C PHE A 357 -0.72 -10.03 5.97
N TRP A 358 -0.37 -8.88 6.51
CA TRP A 358 0.01 -8.73 7.92
C TRP A 358 -1.22 -8.30 8.72
N PHE A 359 -1.45 -8.93 9.88
CA PHE A 359 -2.46 -8.46 10.82
C PHE A 359 -1.91 -8.40 12.25
N LYS A 360 -2.47 -7.50 13.05
CA LYS A 360 -2.14 -7.32 14.46
C LYS A 360 -3.43 -7.15 15.26
N PRO A 361 -3.85 -8.15 16.04
CA PRO A 361 -5.07 -8.03 16.80
C PRO A 361 -4.89 -7.09 18.01
N THR A 362 -5.93 -6.33 18.33
CA THR A 362 -5.96 -5.42 19.51
C THR A 362 -6.43 -6.12 20.77
N VAL A 363 -7.03 -7.31 20.63
CA VAL A 363 -7.49 -8.20 21.69
C VAL A 363 -7.02 -9.62 21.41
N ASP A 364 -6.88 -10.46 22.43
CA ASP A 364 -6.55 -11.86 22.22
C ASP A 364 -7.73 -12.57 21.52
N TYR A 365 -7.47 -13.23 20.39
CA TYR A 365 -8.43 -14.14 19.77
C TYR A 365 -8.15 -15.57 20.18
N ASP A 366 -8.81 -16.01 21.24
CA ASP A 366 -8.76 -17.36 21.79
C ASP A 366 -10.10 -18.10 21.61
N THR A 367 -10.21 -19.31 22.17
CA THR A 367 -11.43 -20.14 22.15
C THR A 367 -12.69 -19.49 22.74
N THR A 368 -12.56 -18.36 23.43
CA THR A 368 -13.69 -17.60 23.99
C THR A 368 -14.19 -16.49 23.06
N LYS A 369 -13.44 -16.15 22.00
CA LYS A 369 -13.83 -15.10 21.05
C LYS A 369 -14.76 -15.61 19.97
N GLY A 370 -15.71 -14.74 19.59
CA GLY A 370 -16.61 -14.98 18.49
C GLY A 370 -15.95 -14.82 17.11
N PHE A 371 -16.80 -14.86 16.10
CA PHE A 371 -16.42 -14.74 14.69
C PHE A 371 -15.92 -13.33 14.34
N VAL A 372 -14.83 -13.25 13.58
CA VAL A 372 -14.34 -12.04 12.90
C VAL A 372 -13.87 -12.39 11.50
N SER A 373 -14.39 -11.69 10.49
CA SER A 373 -13.92 -11.81 9.11
C SER A 373 -12.77 -10.83 8.87
N LEU A 374 -11.69 -11.29 8.24
CA LEU A 374 -10.49 -10.49 7.96
C LEU A 374 -10.38 -10.16 6.47
N VAL A 375 -10.67 -11.13 5.62
CA VAL A 375 -10.70 -10.98 4.16
C VAL A 375 -11.89 -11.80 3.64
N ASN A 376 -12.72 -11.20 2.80
CA ASN A 376 -13.93 -11.84 2.27
C ASN A 376 -14.08 -11.52 0.77
N GLY A 377 -14.42 -12.54 -0.01
CA GLY A 377 -14.81 -12.46 -1.42
C GLY A 377 -15.98 -13.41 -1.71
N ASP A 378 -16.43 -13.47 -2.96
CA ASP A 378 -17.62 -14.24 -3.35
C ASP A 378 -17.48 -15.75 -3.08
N ASP A 379 -16.28 -16.29 -3.27
CA ASP A 379 -15.94 -17.72 -3.17
C ASP A 379 -14.90 -18.03 -2.08
N TYR A 380 -14.43 -17.04 -1.31
CA TYR A 380 -13.44 -17.25 -0.27
C TYR A 380 -13.61 -16.38 0.97
N GLU A 381 -13.18 -16.90 2.11
CA GLU A 381 -13.12 -16.14 3.36
C GLU A 381 -11.91 -16.55 4.21
N ILE A 382 -11.23 -15.55 4.76
CA ILE A 382 -10.23 -15.72 5.82
C ILE A 382 -10.79 -15.06 7.08
N ALA A 383 -11.06 -15.85 8.09
CA ALA A 383 -11.73 -15.39 9.31
C ALA A 383 -11.20 -16.14 10.54
N ILE A 384 -11.46 -15.61 11.74
CA ILE A 384 -11.16 -16.25 13.01
C ILE A 384 -12.47 -16.53 13.73
N ASN A 385 -12.63 -17.75 14.25
CA ASN A 385 -13.77 -18.12 15.09
C ASN A 385 -13.31 -19.05 16.21
N ALA A 386 -13.69 -18.73 17.46
CA ALA A 386 -13.26 -19.48 18.64
C ALA A 386 -11.74 -19.75 18.64
N GLY A 387 -10.95 -18.71 18.35
CA GLY A 387 -9.49 -18.72 18.39
C GLY A 387 -8.82 -19.36 17.17
N LYS A 388 -9.55 -20.11 16.35
CA LYS A 388 -9.00 -20.72 15.13
C LYS A 388 -9.22 -19.80 13.95
N MET A 389 -8.13 -19.47 13.26
CA MET A 389 -8.24 -18.90 11.92
C MET A 389 -8.64 -20.01 10.96
N PHE A 390 -9.44 -19.69 9.96
CA PHE A 390 -9.73 -20.59 8.87
C PHE A 390 -9.63 -19.84 7.55
N PHE A 391 -9.31 -20.59 6.51
CA PHE A 391 -9.43 -20.18 5.14
C PHE A 391 -10.44 -21.11 4.47
N ASN A 392 -11.57 -20.53 4.06
CA ASN A 392 -12.57 -21.19 3.24
C ASN A 392 -12.37 -20.77 1.78
N PHE A 393 -12.44 -21.73 0.87
CA PHE A 393 -12.43 -21.50 -0.56
C PHE A 393 -13.40 -22.48 -1.22
N SER A 394 -14.42 -21.97 -1.91
CA SER A 394 -15.46 -22.74 -2.60
C SER A 394 -16.10 -23.83 -1.72
N GLY A 395 -16.27 -23.56 -0.42
CA GLY A 395 -16.88 -24.49 0.54
C GLY A 395 -15.88 -25.37 1.31
N ASP A 396 -14.70 -25.64 0.75
CA ASP A 396 -13.64 -26.36 1.45
C ASP A 396 -12.93 -25.45 2.46
N THR A 397 -12.49 -26.00 3.60
CA THR A 397 -11.91 -25.20 4.68
C THR A 397 -10.65 -25.83 5.26
N VAL A 398 -9.60 -25.02 5.41
CA VAL A 398 -8.43 -25.34 6.25
C VAL A 398 -8.45 -24.48 7.52
N TYR A 399 -8.25 -25.11 8.68
CA TYR A 399 -8.15 -24.42 9.97
C TYR A 399 -6.71 -24.33 10.44
N SER A 400 -6.37 -23.23 11.10
CA SER A 400 -5.09 -23.10 11.77
C SER A 400 -4.95 -24.10 12.91
N THR A 401 -3.72 -24.54 13.17
CA THR A 401 -3.36 -25.27 14.39
C THR A 401 -3.26 -24.33 15.60
N ILE A 402 -2.93 -23.07 15.34
CA ILE A 402 -2.97 -21.97 16.32
C ILE A 402 -4.43 -21.70 16.71
N ASP A 403 -4.69 -21.63 18.01
CA ASP A 403 -6.00 -21.35 18.60
C ASP A 403 -5.99 -20.14 19.56
N ASN A 404 -4.89 -19.39 19.59
CA ASN A 404 -4.73 -18.17 20.37
C ASN A 404 -3.85 -17.14 19.62
N TRP A 405 -4.48 -16.09 19.13
CA TRP A 405 -3.82 -14.95 18.46
C TRP A 405 -3.67 -13.80 19.44
N THR A 406 -2.52 -13.76 20.10
CA THR A 406 -2.23 -12.79 21.15
C THR A 406 -2.22 -11.36 20.63
N SER A 407 -2.92 -10.49 21.34
CA SER A 407 -2.97 -9.05 21.12
C SER A 407 -1.58 -8.41 21.05
N GLY A 408 -1.46 -7.39 20.21
CA GLY A 408 -0.25 -6.58 20.08
C GLY A 408 0.84 -7.18 19.20
N ASN A 409 0.76 -8.45 18.83
CA ASN A 409 1.73 -9.13 17.98
C ASN A 409 1.32 -9.08 16.51
N PHE A 410 2.28 -8.86 15.62
CA PHE A 410 2.05 -9.01 14.18
C PHE A 410 2.16 -10.48 13.78
N PHE A 411 1.25 -10.91 12.92
CA PHE A 411 1.26 -12.20 12.27
C PHE A 411 1.20 -12.00 10.76
N HIS A 412 2.07 -12.67 10.02
CA HIS A 412 1.95 -12.77 8.57
C HIS A 412 1.11 -13.98 8.22
N ILE A 413 -0.02 -13.75 7.58
CA ILE A 413 -0.89 -14.80 7.07
C ILE A 413 -0.70 -14.89 5.58
N MET A 414 -0.54 -16.12 5.09
CA MET A 414 -0.56 -16.43 3.68
C MET A 414 -1.42 -17.65 3.48
N THR A 415 -2.39 -17.57 2.57
CA THR A 415 -3.18 -18.71 2.14
C THR A 415 -2.92 -18.97 0.67
N THR A 416 -2.89 -20.24 0.28
CA THR A 416 -2.78 -20.62 -1.12
C THR A 416 -3.81 -21.69 -1.46
N VAL A 417 -4.38 -21.61 -2.64
CA VAL A 417 -5.17 -22.69 -3.25
C VAL A 417 -4.37 -23.20 -4.44
N ASP A 418 -4.15 -24.50 -4.48
CA ASP A 418 -3.71 -25.23 -5.68
C ASP A 418 -4.61 -26.45 -5.89
N ILE A 419 -4.12 -27.65 -5.58
CA ILE A 419 -4.92 -28.85 -5.31
C ILE A 419 -5.19 -29.04 -3.81
N ASN A 420 -4.58 -28.20 -2.97
CA ASN A 420 -4.81 -28.12 -1.53
C ASN A 420 -5.03 -26.67 -1.12
N LEU A 421 -5.88 -26.45 -0.12
CA LEU A 421 -5.85 -25.24 0.68
C LEU A 421 -4.68 -25.34 1.64
N LYS A 422 -3.81 -24.33 1.64
CA LYS A 422 -2.70 -24.24 2.59
C LYS A 422 -2.80 -22.93 3.35
N LEU A 423 -2.56 -22.99 4.65
CA LEU A 423 -2.51 -21.84 5.54
C LEU A 423 -1.11 -21.78 6.14
N TYR A 424 -0.46 -20.64 5.96
CA TYR A 424 0.86 -20.35 6.48
C TYR A 424 0.78 -19.23 7.50
N VAL A 425 1.54 -19.37 8.58
CA VAL A 425 1.72 -18.34 9.61
C VAL A 425 3.19 -18.01 9.72
N ASN A 426 3.55 -16.73 9.61
CA ASN A 426 4.93 -16.25 9.67
C ASN A 426 5.87 -17.01 8.71
N ALA A 427 5.42 -17.15 7.46
CA ALA A 427 6.11 -17.84 6.36
C ALA A 427 6.39 -19.34 6.61
N THR A 428 5.75 -19.95 7.60
CA THR A 428 5.82 -21.39 7.87
C THR A 428 4.46 -22.02 7.59
N LEU A 429 4.43 -23.16 6.90
CA LEU A 429 3.18 -23.91 6.70
C LEU A 429 2.63 -24.32 8.07
N ASP A 430 1.45 -23.84 8.41
CA ASP A 430 0.76 -24.19 9.66
C ASP A 430 -0.12 -25.42 9.45
N ASN A 431 -0.98 -25.39 8.43
CA ASN A 431 -1.84 -26.51 8.08
C ASN A 431 -2.18 -26.55 6.59
N SER A 432 -2.59 -27.71 6.10
CA SER A 432 -3.15 -27.87 4.76
C SER A 432 -4.29 -28.87 4.76
N THR A 433 -5.23 -28.71 3.84
CA THR A 433 -6.32 -29.66 3.58
C THR A 433 -6.46 -29.79 2.07
N SER A 434 -6.60 -31.01 1.59
CA SER A 434 -6.80 -31.24 0.15
C SER A 434 -8.17 -30.72 -0.26
N VAL A 435 -8.20 -29.89 -1.31
CA VAL A 435 -9.42 -29.70 -2.11
C VAL A 435 -9.55 -31.02 -2.84
N THR A 436 -10.48 -31.89 -2.45
CA THR A 436 -10.47 -33.25 -3.00
C THR A 436 -11.25 -33.22 -4.31
N PRO A 437 -10.61 -33.37 -5.49
CA PRO A 437 -11.35 -33.42 -6.73
C PRO A 437 -12.27 -34.64 -6.67
N ALA A 438 -13.51 -34.45 -7.09
CA ALA A 438 -14.47 -35.54 -7.26
C ALA A 438 -13.96 -36.57 -8.27
N TYR A 439 -13.19 -36.12 -9.27
CA TYR A 439 -12.54 -36.99 -10.23
C TYR A 439 -11.22 -36.40 -10.74
N ILE A 440 -10.20 -37.26 -10.92
CA ILE A 440 -8.87 -36.88 -11.37
C ILE A 440 -8.53 -37.68 -12.61
N ILE A 441 -8.04 -37.00 -13.66
CA ILE A 441 -7.41 -37.62 -14.82
C ILE A 441 -5.91 -37.41 -14.72
N GLN A 442 -5.16 -38.51 -14.80
CA GLN A 442 -3.70 -38.52 -14.79
C GLN A 442 -3.16 -39.04 -16.11
N ASN A 443 -2.01 -38.53 -16.53
CA ASN A 443 -1.27 -39.06 -17.67
C ASN A 443 -0.47 -40.33 -17.29
N ASP A 444 0.24 -40.89 -18.26
CA ASP A 444 1.06 -42.11 -18.11
C ASP A 444 2.27 -41.94 -17.18
N THR A 445 2.64 -40.70 -16.84
CA THR A 445 3.65 -40.37 -15.82
C THR A 445 3.05 -40.10 -14.43
N SER A 446 1.75 -40.35 -14.22
CA SER A 446 1.02 -40.05 -12.97
C SER A 446 0.91 -38.56 -12.63
N SER A 447 1.07 -37.67 -13.60
CA SER A 447 0.81 -36.24 -13.44
C SER A 447 -0.67 -35.96 -13.64
N ASN A 448 -1.27 -35.13 -12.78
CA ASN A 448 -2.64 -34.68 -12.94
C ASN A 448 -2.76 -33.76 -14.18
N VAL A 449 -3.69 -34.06 -15.07
CA VAL A 449 -3.91 -33.30 -16.32
C VAL A 449 -5.31 -32.71 -16.44
N ALA A 450 -6.28 -33.24 -15.70
CA ALA A 450 -7.58 -32.62 -15.48
C ALA A 450 -8.12 -32.98 -14.09
N LEU A 451 -8.73 -32.00 -13.42
CA LEU A 451 -9.32 -32.12 -12.09
C LEU A 451 -10.77 -31.66 -12.17
N PHE A 452 -11.69 -32.48 -11.69
CA PHE A 452 -13.11 -32.17 -11.63
C PHE A 452 -13.53 -32.07 -10.18
N TYR A 453 -14.12 -30.96 -9.77
CA TYR A 453 -14.52 -30.70 -8.40
C TYR A 453 -16.04 -30.85 -8.20
N SER A 454 -16.45 -31.22 -7.00
CA SER A 454 -17.87 -31.25 -6.59
C SER A 454 -18.50 -29.85 -6.53
N SER A 455 -17.69 -28.78 -6.54
CA SER A 455 -18.15 -27.39 -6.75
C SER A 455 -18.65 -27.13 -8.17
N GLY A 456 -18.31 -27.99 -9.13
CA GLY A 456 -18.53 -27.76 -10.55
C GLY A 456 -17.35 -27.11 -11.26
N ASP A 457 -16.21 -26.88 -10.60
CA ASP A 457 -15.02 -26.39 -11.29
C ASP A 457 -14.30 -27.53 -12.04
N ILE A 458 -13.72 -27.20 -13.20
CA ILE A 458 -12.78 -28.05 -13.92
C ILE A 458 -11.46 -27.30 -14.07
N VAL A 459 -10.36 -27.94 -13.69
CA VAL A 459 -9.00 -27.40 -13.89
C VAL A 459 -8.25 -28.29 -14.87
N LEU A 460 -7.74 -27.68 -15.94
CA LEU A 460 -7.00 -28.34 -16.99
C LEU A 460 -5.53 -27.87 -16.98
N SER A 461 -4.61 -28.82 -17.20
CA SER A 461 -3.21 -28.50 -17.47
C SER A 461 -2.99 -27.99 -18.91
N GLY A 462 -4.03 -28.01 -19.73
CA GLY A 462 -4.06 -27.52 -21.11
C GLY A 462 -5.32 -26.68 -21.39
N SER A 463 -5.61 -26.46 -22.66
CA SER A 463 -6.83 -25.78 -23.13
C SER A 463 -7.99 -26.75 -23.39
N CYS A 464 -9.21 -26.27 -23.20
CA CYS A 464 -10.42 -26.84 -23.77
C CYS A 464 -10.60 -26.38 -25.22
N PHE A 465 -11.05 -27.28 -26.10
CA PHE A 465 -11.32 -26.95 -27.49
C PHE A 465 -12.42 -27.83 -28.10
N THR A 466 -13.10 -27.28 -29.10
CA THR A 466 -14.19 -27.95 -29.82
C THR A 466 -13.70 -28.54 -31.14
N ASN A 467 -13.84 -29.84 -31.36
CA ASN A 467 -13.52 -30.51 -32.63
C ASN A 467 -14.29 -31.83 -32.74
N SER A 468 -14.17 -32.54 -33.85
CA SER A 468 -14.61 -33.93 -34.04
C SER A 468 -14.01 -34.95 -33.05
N CYS A 469 -13.06 -34.54 -32.20
CA CYS A 469 -12.35 -35.36 -31.22
C CYS A 469 -11.79 -36.71 -31.73
N GLY A 470 -11.51 -36.80 -33.04
CA GLY A 470 -11.14 -38.05 -33.72
C GLY A 470 -9.71 -38.55 -33.48
N ASP A 471 -8.80 -37.69 -33.04
CA ASP A 471 -7.41 -38.05 -32.74
C ASP A 471 -7.00 -37.55 -31.34
N PRO A 472 -7.17 -38.37 -30.30
CA PRO A 472 -6.84 -38.00 -28.93
C PRO A 472 -5.34 -38.17 -28.60
N GLY A 473 -4.53 -38.64 -29.55
CA GLY A 473 -3.11 -38.93 -29.32
C GLY A 473 -2.89 -40.18 -28.45
N VAL A 474 -1.78 -40.20 -27.71
CA VAL A 474 -1.36 -41.34 -26.88
C VAL A 474 -1.88 -41.21 -25.44
N SER A 475 -2.27 -42.35 -24.86
CA SER A 475 -2.77 -42.49 -23.47
C SER A 475 -3.84 -41.47 -23.01
N PRO A 476 -4.86 -41.16 -23.83
CA PRO A 476 -5.92 -40.23 -23.43
C PRO A 476 -6.93 -40.88 -22.47
N PHE A 477 -7.63 -40.04 -21.72
CA PHE A 477 -8.95 -40.38 -21.19
C PHE A 477 -10.00 -40.07 -22.25
N ILE A 478 -10.82 -41.04 -22.65
CA ILE A 478 -11.78 -40.89 -23.75
C ILE A 478 -13.19 -41.16 -23.25
N ILE A 479 -14.12 -40.29 -23.65
CA ILE A 479 -15.55 -40.53 -23.57
C ILE A 479 -16.04 -40.86 -24.99
N GLN A 480 -16.72 -41.99 -25.12
CA GLN A 480 -17.25 -42.48 -26.39
C GLN A 480 -18.76 -42.63 -26.32
N ASN A 481 -19.40 -42.46 -27.47
CA ASN A 481 -20.81 -42.77 -27.62
C ASN A 481 -21.03 -44.27 -27.93
N ALA A 482 -22.31 -44.66 -28.07
CA ALA A 482 -22.70 -46.05 -28.33
C ALA A 482 -22.18 -46.63 -29.67
N THR A 483 -21.69 -45.79 -30.59
CA THR A 483 -21.08 -46.23 -31.87
C THR A 483 -19.55 -46.29 -31.81
N SER A 484 -18.96 -46.17 -30.61
CA SER A 484 -17.51 -46.10 -30.37
C SER A 484 -16.82 -44.90 -31.02
N HIS A 485 -17.59 -43.85 -31.33
CA HIS A 485 -17.03 -42.58 -31.74
C HIS A 485 -16.64 -41.78 -30.50
N ASN A 486 -15.45 -41.19 -30.52
CA ASN A 486 -14.98 -40.31 -29.46
C ASN A 486 -15.80 -39.02 -29.50
N THR A 487 -16.45 -38.67 -28.39
CA THR A 487 -17.20 -37.42 -28.25
C THR A 487 -16.50 -36.43 -27.35
N SER A 488 -15.58 -36.91 -26.50
CA SER A 488 -14.69 -36.06 -25.73
C SER A 488 -13.42 -36.82 -25.35
N PHE A 489 -12.33 -36.09 -25.12
CA PHE A 489 -11.14 -36.67 -24.50
C PHE A 489 -10.38 -35.63 -23.69
N VAL A 490 -9.58 -36.10 -22.73
CA VAL A 490 -8.46 -35.36 -22.14
C VAL A 490 -7.17 -36.05 -22.56
N ASN A 491 -6.29 -35.32 -23.25
CA ASN A 491 -5.01 -35.87 -23.70
C ASN A 491 -3.92 -35.79 -22.61
N GLN A 492 -2.74 -36.34 -22.91
CA GLN A 492 -1.58 -36.39 -22.02
C GLN A 492 -1.03 -35.02 -21.56
N THR A 493 -1.39 -33.92 -22.21
CA THR A 493 -0.99 -32.55 -21.83
C THR A 493 -2.14 -31.76 -21.20
N GLY A 494 -3.28 -32.38 -20.91
CA GLY A 494 -4.45 -31.71 -20.35
C GLY A 494 -5.33 -30.98 -21.38
N GLY A 495 -5.11 -31.20 -22.67
CA GLY A 495 -5.99 -30.70 -23.72
C GLY A 495 -7.33 -31.43 -23.68
N PHE A 496 -8.41 -30.68 -23.45
CA PHE A 496 -9.77 -31.20 -23.28
C PHE A 496 -10.61 -30.96 -24.53
N CYS A 497 -10.82 -32.01 -25.33
CA CYS A 497 -11.66 -31.95 -26.51
C CYS A 497 -13.11 -32.28 -26.16
N ILE A 498 -14.05 -31.50 -26.71
CA ILE A 498 -15.49 -31.81 -26.70
C ILE A 498 -16.07 -31.62 -28.10
N THR A 499 -17.11 -32.38 -28.45
CA THR A 499 -17.84 -32.23 -29.73
C THR A 499 -18.96 -31.18 -29.66
N ASP A 500 -19.15 -30.54 -28.50
CA ASP A 500 -20.04 -29.39 -28.33
C ASP A 500 -19.62 -28.18 -29.18
N ASN A 501 -20.51 -27.19 -29.25
CA ASN A 501 -20.30 -25.94 -29.96
C ASN A 501 -19.35 -24.97 -29.24
N ASN A 502 -19.15 -25.11 -27.93
CA ASN A 502 -18.26 -24.25 -27.14
C ASN A 502 -17.80 -24.94 -25.83
N CYS A 503 -16.72 -24.41 -25.24
CA CYS A 503 -16.24 -24.77 -23.91
C CYS A 503 -16.80 -23.80 -22.87
N ASN A 504 -18.11 -23.58 -22.87
CA ASN A 504 -18.72 -22.67 -21.91
C ASN A 504 -18.62 -23.20 -20.48
N ASP A 505 -18.56 -22.26 -19.55
CA ASP A 505 -18.62 -22.48 -18.11
C ASP A 505 -19.68 -21.57 -17.48
N GLN A 506 -19.89 -21.69 -16.17
CA GLN A 506 -20.89 -20.93 -15.41
C GLN A 506 -22.33 -21.07 -15.95
N ASP A 507 -22.69 -22.25 -16.43
CA ASP A 507 -24.07 -22.55 -16.80
C ASP A 507 -25.00 -22.34 -15.60
N LEU A 508 -26.16 -21.69 -15.84
CA LEU A 508 -27.15 -21.41 -14.79
C LEU A 508 -27.59 -22.67 -14.03
N SER A 509 -27.62 -23.81 -14.71
CA SER A 509 -27.90 -25.12 -14.11
C SER A 509 -27.56 -26.23 -15.10
N CYS A 510 -26.95 -27.32 -14.61
CA CYS A 510 -26.92 -28.56 -15.35
C CYS A 510 -28.19 -29.36 -15.09
N GLY A 511 -29.01 -29.49 -16.15
CA GLY A 511 -30.26 -30.25 -16.11
C GLY A 511 -30.03 -31.76 -15.94
N SER A 512 -31.00 -32.56 -16.38
CA SER A 512 -30.83 -34.02 -16.42
C SER A 512 -30.30 -34.43 -17.79
N PRO A 513 -29.01 -34.81 -17.91
CA PRO A 513 -28.47 -35.26 -19.18
C PRO A 513 -28.99 -36.66 -19.53
N ASN A 514 -28.80 -37.06 -20.79
CA ASN A 514 -29.20 -38.38 -21.27
C ASN A 514 -28.37 -39.51 -20.60
N ASP A 515 -28.91 -40.73 -20.61
CA ASP A 515 -28.22 -41.92 -20.12
C ASP A 515 -26.86 -42.12 -20.81
N GLY A 516 -25.85 -42.52 -20.05
CA GLY A 516 -24.48 -42.73 -20.53
C GLY A 516 -23.55 -41.52 -20.40
N SER A 517 -23.99 -40.45 -19.74
CA SER A 517 -23.17 -39.26 -19.49
C SER A 517 -22.16 -39.48 -18.36
N PHE A 518 -20.98 -38.84 -18.46
CA PHE A 518 -20.05 -38.68 -17.35
C PHE A 518 -20.53 -37.52 -16.48
N LEU A 519 -20.79 -37.77 -15.19
CA LEU A 519 -21.41 -36.80 -14.29
C LEU A 519 -20.51 -36.50 -13.09
N ILE A 520 -20.42 -35.23 -12.73
CA ILE A 520 -19.93 -34.80 -11.42
C ILE A 520 -21.11 -34.22 -10.64
N LYS A 521 -21.19 -34.62 -9.38
CA LYS A 521 -22.23 -34.18 -8.46
C LYS A 521 -21.63 -33.51 -7.24
N ASP A 522 -22.37 -32.56 -6.68
CA ASP A 522 -22.07 -31.98 -5.38
C ASP A 522 -22.39 -32.95 -4.22
N GLU A 523 -22.13 -32.51 -2.99
CA GLU A 523 -22.36 -33.31 -1.78
C GLU A 523 -23.84 -33.62 -1.52
N VAL A 524 -24.77 -32.84 -2.08
CA VAL A 524 -26.21 -33.03 -1.93
C VAL A 524 -26.83 -33.79 -3.11
N GLY A 525 -26.02 -34.16 -4.11
CA GLY A 525 -26.40 -34.98 -5.26
C GLY A 525 -26.87 -34.22 -6.50
N THR A 526 -26.75 -32.89 -6.51
CA THR A 526 -27.01 -32.03 -7.68
C THR A 526 -25.95 -32.27 -8.73
N ILE A 527 -26.32 -32.28 -10.02
CA ILE A 527 -25.35 -32.36 -11.12
C ILE A 527 -24.76 -30.96 -11.31
N VAL A 528 -23.44 -30.85 -11.14
CA VAL A 528 -22.68 -29.58 -11.29
C VAL A 528 -21.86 -29.55 -12.56
N SER A 529 -21.54 -30.72 -13.12
CA SER A 529 -21.02 -30.81 -14.49
C SER A 529 -21.34 -32.16 -15.12
N TYR A 530 -21.45 -32.16 -16.44
CA TYR A 530 -21.51 -33.41 -17.20
C TYR A 530 -20.89 -33.29 -18.58
N ILE A 531 -20.51 -34.44 -19.12
CA ILE A 531 -20.21 -34.62 -20.54
C ILE A 531 -21.12 -35.73 -21.05
N ASP A 532 -22.00 -35.41 -22.00
CA ASP A 532 -22.97 -36.38 -22.49
C ASP A 532 -22.43 -37.24 -23.65
N ALA A 533 -23.23 -38.22 -24.08
CA ALA A 533 -22.89 -39.10 -25.19
C ALA A 533 -22.85 -38.40 -26.56
N ASN A 534 -23.20 -37.12 -26.66
CA ASN A 534 -23.01 -36.27 -27.84
C ASN A 534 -21.81 -35.34 -27.69
N GLY A 535 -21.09 -35.42 -26.56
CA GLY A 535 -19.97 -34.58 -26.18
C GLY A 535 -20.37 -33.15 -25.83
N THR A 536 -21.62 -32.94 -25.44
CA THR A 536 -22.09 -31.68 -24.85
C THR A 536 -21.50 -31.55 -23.45
N LEU A 537 -20.88 -30.41 -23.18
CA LEU A 537 -20.39 -30.03 -21.86
C LEU A 537 -21.46 -29.17 -21.18
N CYS A 538 -21.79 -29.51 -19.95
CA CYS A 538 -22.45 -28.56 -19.04
C CYS A 538 -21.58 -28.39 -17.81
N LEU A 539 -21.41 -27.15 -17.37
CA LEU A 539 -20.53 -26.81 -16.28
C LEU A 539 -21.08 -25.61 -15.51
N THR A 540 -21.55 -25.82 -14.27
CA THR A 540 -22.06 -24.72 -13.44
C THR A 540 -20.95 -23.93 -12.75
N GLY A 541 -19.76 -24.52 -12.58
CA GLY A 541 -18.57 -23.84 -12.05
C GLY A 541 -17.69 -23.29 -13.15
N ASN A 542 -16.42 -23.06 -12.85
CA ASN A 542 -15.46 -22.42 -13.74
C ASN A 542 -14.64 -23.45 -14.53
N LEU A 543 -14.30 -23.10 -15.77
CA LEU A 543 -13.35 -23.84 -16.58
C LEU A 543 -11.99 -23.14 -16.59
N VAL A 544 -11.05 -23.67 -15.81
CA VAL A 544 -9.70 -23.14 -15.67
C VAL A 544 -8.75 -23.88 -16.61
N GLN A 545 -8.03 -23.11 -17.43
CA GLN A 545 -7.17 -23.62 -18.50
C GLN A 545 -5.76 -23.07 -18.31
N ASN A 546 -4.76 -23.96 -18.23
CA ASN A 546 -3.35 -23.57 -18.21
C ASN A 546 -2.76 -23.74 -19.61
N ASN A 547 -2.10 -22.71 -20.14
CA ASN A 547 -1.47 -22.73 -21.46
C ASN A 547 0.04 -22.94 -21.40
#